data_AF-A0A5K0X4D0-F1
#
_entry.id   AF-A0A5K0X4D0-F1
#
_cell.length_a   1.000
_cell.length_b   1.000
_cell.length_c   1.000
_cell.angle_alpha   90.00
_cell.angle_beta   90.00
_cell.angle_gamma   90.00
#
_symmetry.space_group_name_H-M   'P 1'
#
loop_
_entity.id
_entity.type
_entity.pdbx_description
1 polymer ?
#
loop_
_entity_poly.entity_id
_entity_poly.type
_entity_poly.pdbx_seq_one_letter_code
_entity_poly.pdbx_strand_id
1 'polypeptide(L)' 'EIIEKQAPGLMTEAERFFILSNIDRLWKEHLQALKFVQQAVGLRGYAQRDPLIEYKLEGYNLFLDMMAQIRRNVIYSAYQ' A
#
# COMPACT_ATOMS: atom_id res chain seq x y z
N GLU A 1 -0.38 15.82 -25.19
CA GLU A 1 -0.94 16.71 -26.24
C GLU A 1 -1.96 16.04 -27.16
N ILE A 2 -1.68 14.87 -27.74
CA ILE A 2 -2.63 14.19 -28.64
C ILE A 2 -3.90 13.73 -27.92
N ILE A 3 -3.77 13.11 -26.75
CA ILE A 3 -4.90 12.64 -25.93
C ILE A 3 -5.77 13.81 -25.47
N GLU A 4 -5.17 14.89 -24.95
CA GLU A 4 -5.92 16.07 -24.51
C GLU A 4 -6.67 16.76 -25.66
N LYS A 5 -6.13 16.70 -26.90
CA LYS A 5 -6.83 17.18 -28.10
C LYS A 5 -7.98 16.28 -28.56
N GLN A 6 -7.90 14.97 -28.33
CA GLN A 6 -8.93 13.99 -28.74
C GLN A 6 -10.00 13.75 -27.68
N ALA A 7 -9.63 13.80 -26.40
CA ALA A 7 -10.49 13.54 -25.25
C ALA A 7 -9.98 14.35 -24.04
N PRO A 8 -10.38 15.63 -23.92
CA PRO A 8 -9.91 16.50 -22.84
C PRO A 8 -10.31 15.95 -21.47
N GLY A 9 -9.38 15.95 -20.53
CA GLY A 9 -9.60 15.46 -19.16
C GLY A 9 -9.50 13.94 -18.97
N LEU A 10 -9.42 13.15 -20.05
CA LEU A 10 -9.26 11.69 -19.97
C LEU A 10 -7.97 11.29 -19.24
N MET A 11 -6.88 12.04 -19.45
CA MET A 11 -5.60 11.80 -18.77
C MET A 11 -5.75 11.94 -17.25
N THR A 12 -6.42 13.01 -16.79
CA THR A 12 -6.66 13.26 -15.36
C THR A 12 -7.55 12.18 -14.72
N GLU A 13 -8.56 11.71 -15.44
CA GLU A 13 -9.45 10.64 -14.96
C GLU A 13 -8.71 9.30 -14.87
N ALA A 14 -7.88 8.99 -15.87
CA ALA A 14 -7.03 7.80 -15.87
C ALA A 14 -6.01 7.83 -14.71
N GLU A 15 -5.33 8.96 -14.49
CA GLU A 15 -4.42 9.13 -13.36
C GLU A 15 -5.11 8.89 -12.02
N ARG A 16 -6.29 9.49 -11.81
CA ARG A 16 -7.09 9.28 -10.61
C ARG A 16 -7.46 7.81 -10.44
N PHE A 17 -7.90 7.16 -11.52
CA PHE A 17 -8.28 5.75 -11.50
C PHE A 17 -7.10 4.86 -11.10
N PHE A 18 -5.92 5.04 -11.71
CA PHE A 18 -4.73 4.24 -11.41
C PHE A 18 -4.25 4.43 -9.97
N ILE A 19 -4.28 5.66 -9.46
CA ILE A 19 -3.94 5.96 -8.06
C ILE A 19 -4.89 5.23 -7.11
N LEU A 20 -6.20 5.41 -7.28
CA LEU A 20 -7.20 4.82 -6.39
C LEU A 20 -7.17 3.29 -6.44
N SER A 21 -7.05 2.70 -7.64
CA SER A 21 -6.97 1.25 -7.82
C SER A 21 -5.75 0.64 -7.13
N ASN A 22 -4.58 1.28 -7.26
CA ASN A 22 -3.36 0.81 -6.59
C ASN A 22 -3.43 0.93 -5.07
N ILE A 23 -3.96 2.05 -4.57
CA ILE A 23 -4.13 2.25 -3.12
C ILE A 23 -5.07 1.20 -2.54
N ASP A 24 -6.24 0.98 -3.15
CA ASP A 24 -7.23 0.03 -2.64
C ASP A 24 -6.67 -1.41 -2.60
N ARG A 25 -5.98 -1.83 -3.67
CA ARG A 25 -5.36 -3.16 -3.73
C ARG A 25 -4.30 -3.33 -2.64
N LEU A 26 -3.33 -2.42 -2.58
CA LEU A 26 -2.20 -2.52 -1.64
C LEU A 26 -2.66 -2.35 -0.18
N TRP A 27 -3.70 -1.57 0.07
CA TRP A 27 -4.29 -1.45 1.40
C TRP A 27 -4.94 -2.75 1.86
N LYS A 28 -5.69 -3.44 1.00
CA LYS A 28 -6.27 -4.76 1.30
C LYS A 28 -5.18 -5.79 1.63
N GLU A 29 -4.10 -5.81 0.85
CA GLU A 29 -2.93 -6.66 1.10
C GLU A 29 -2.25 -6.31 2.43
N HIS A 30 -2.09 -5.01 2.74
CA HIS A 30 -1.56 -4.55 4.02
C HIS A 30 -2.41 -4.97 5.22
N LEU A 31 -3.74 -4.85 5.13
CA LEU A 31 -4.65 -5.33 6.18
C LEU A 31 -4.53 -6.84 6.39
N GLN A 32 -4.34 -7.62 5.32
CA GLN A 32 -4.09 -9.06 5.43
C GLN A 32 -2.74 -9.33 6.10
N ALA A 33 -1.68 -8.59 5.75
CA ALA A 33 -0.38 -8.69 6.39
C ALA A 33 -0.43 -8.36 7.89
N LEU A 34 -1.16 -7.31 8.28
CA LEU A 34 -1.35 -6.94 9.70
C LEU A 34 -2.03 -8.06 10.50
N LYS A 35 -2.98 -8.79 9.91
CA LYS A 35 -3.60 -9.96 10.58
C LYS A 35 -2.57 -11.05 10.86
N PHE A 36 -1.64 -11.30 9.93
CA PHE A 36 -0.56 -12.26 10.16
C PHE A 36 0.42 -11.78 11.23
N VAL A 37 0.80 -10.50 11.23
CA VAL A 37 1.64 -9.90 12.28
C VAL A 37 0.97 -10.04 13.65
N GLN A 38 -0.32 -9.75 13.75
CA GLN A 38 -1.07 -9.90 15.00
C GLN A 38 -0.99 -11.34 15.56
N GLN A 39 -1.16 -12.34 14.70
CA GLN A 39 -1.04 -13.76 15.09
C GLN A 39 0.39 -14.12 15.49
N ALA A 40 1.39 -13.72 14.69
CA ALA A 40 2.80 -14.04 14.93
C ALA A 40 3.35 -13.39 16.21
N VAL A 41 2.91 -12.17 16.51
CA VAL A 41 3.34 -11.45 17.72
C VAL A 41 2.69 -12.04 18.97
N GLY A 42 1.44 -12.54 18.88
CA GLY A 42 0.81 -13.32 19.94
C GLY A 42 1.60 -14.58 20.33
N LEU A 43 2.22 -15.26 19.35
CA LEU A 43 3.12 -16.41 19.59
C LEU A 43 4.48 -16.02 20.17
N ARG A 44 4.95 -14.79 19.92
CA ARG A 44 6.23 -14.25 20.42
C ARG A 44 6.15 -13.66 21.83
N GLY A 45 4.95 -13.34 22.32
CA GLY A 45 4.73 -12.89 23.70
C GLY A 45 5.21 -13.90 24.76
N TYR A 46 5.32 -15.18 24.41
CA TYR A 46 5.93 -16.21 25.26
C TYR A 46 7.43 -15.99 25.52
N ALA A 47 8.12 -15.18 24.70
CA ALA A 47 9.56 -14.91 24.82
C ALA A 47 9.90 -13.62 25.61
N GLN A 48 8.99 -13.14 26.47
CA GLN A 48 9.15 -11.94 27.31
C GLN A 48 9.35 -10.61 26.55
N ARG A 49 9.07 -10.57 25.24
CA ARG A 49 8.98 -9.33 24.47
C ARG A 49 7.56 -8.79 24.50
N ASP A 50 7.40 -7.48 24.65
CA ASP A 50 6.09 -6.83 24.65
C ASP A 50 5.43 -6.97 23.25
N PRO A 51 4.34 -7.73 23.13
CA PRO A 51 3.65 -7.95 21.87
C PRO A 51 3.15 -6.65 21.24
N LEU A 52 2.80 -5.65 22.03
CA LEU A 52 2.30 -4.38 21.51
C LEU A 52 3.41 -3.59 20.80
N ILE A 53 4.64 -3.63 21.33
CA ILE A 53 5.78 -2.94 20.74
C ILE A 53 6.16 -3.58 19.40
N GLU A 54 6.26 -4.90 19.35
CA GLU A 54 6.61 -5.65 18.13
C GLU A 54 5.55 -5.47 17.04
N TYR A 55 4.25 -5.53 17.38
CA TYR A 55 3.16 -5.27 16.45
C TYR A 55 3.24 -3.86 15.83
N LYS A 56 3.50 -2.84 16.66
CA LYS A 56 3.64 -1.46 16.18
C LYS A 56 4.84 -1.31 15.25
N LEU A 57 5.98 -1.89 15.59
CA LEU A 57 7.20 -1.79 14.81
C LEU A 57 7.05 -2.48 13.44
N GLU A 58 6.60 -3.73 13.43
CA GLU A 58 6.39 -4.49 12.18
C GLU A 58 5.27 -3.87 11.33
N GLY A 59 4.16 -3.48 11.95
CA GLY A 59 3.06 -2.81 11.26
C GLY A 59 3.50 -1.50 10.61
N TYR A 60 4.34 -0.72 11.27
CA TYR A 60 4.91 0.51 10.71
C TYR A 60 5.84 0.23 9.52
N ASN A 61 6.70 -0.78 9.60
CA ASN A 61 7.56 -1.18 8.49
C ASN A 61 6.75 -1.63 7.27
N LEU A 62 5.70 -2.43 7.47
CA LEU A 62 4.78 -2.83 6.41
C LEU A 62 4.06 -1.64 5.78
N PHE A 63 3.69 -0.64 6.58
CA PHE A 63 3.06 0.58 6.08
C PHE A 63 4.03 1.39 5.20
N LEU A 64 5.28 1.56 5.63
CA LEU A 64 6.30 2.25 4.84
C LEU A 64 6.56 1.57 3.50
N ASP A 65 6.64 0.23 3.48
CA ASP A 65 6.84 -0.52 2.25
C ASP A 65 5.62 -0.39 1.32
N MET A 66 4.41 -0.53 1.84
CA MET A 66 3.17 -0.31 1.08
C MET A 66 3.14 1.09 0.44
N MET A 67 3.49 2.14 1.20
CA MET A 67 3.57 3.51 0.68
C MET A 67 4.62 3.66 -0.42
N ALA A 68 5.76 2.98 -0.30
CA ALA A 68 6.78 2.96 -1.34
C ALA A 68 6.31 2.22 -2.60
N GLN A 69 5.58 1.11 -2.44
CA GLN A 69 4.96 0.37 -3.54
C GLN A 69 3.89 1.19 -4.27
N ILE A 70 3.00 1.88 -3.54
CA ILE A 70 2.00 2.77 -4.14
C ILE A 70 2.67 3.81 -5.04
N ARG A 71 3.70 4.51 -4.53
CA ARG A 71 4.43 5.52 -5.30
C ARG A 71 5.07 4.93 -6.56
N ARG A 72 5.73 3.77 -6.45
CA ARG A 72 6.34 3.11 -7.61
C ARG A 72 5.29 2.73 -8.65
N ASN A 73 4.21 2.08 -8.24
CA ASN A 73 3.20 1.59 -9.18
C ASN A 73 2.47 2.71 -9.91
N VAL A 74 2.16 3.81 -9.21
CA VAL A 74 1.54 5.00 -9.82
C VAL A 74 2.44 5.60 -10.89
N ILE A 75 3.75 5.74 -10.59
CA ILE A 75 4.74 6.21 -11.56
C ILE A 75 4.78 5.27 -12.76
N TYR A 76 4.92 3.96 -12.56
CA TYR A 76 4.94 3.00 -13.67
C TYR A 76 3.66 3.04 -14.51
N SER A 77 2.48 3.13 -13.90
CA SER A 77 1.21 3.21 -14.63
C SER A 77 1.00 4.52 -15.41
N ALA A 78 1.68 5.59 -15.01
CA ALA A 78 1.55 6.89 -15.68
C ALA A 78 2.51 7.04 -16.87
N TYR A 79 3.66 6.35 -16.85
CA TYR A 79 4.73 6.49 -17.86
C TYR A 79 4.83 5.34 -18.86
N GLN A 80 4.09 4.24 -18.65
CA GLN A 80 4.04 3.09 -19.56
C GLN A 80 2.71 3.05 -20.33
#